data_AF-A0A3G6MFV0-F1
#
_entry.id   AF-A0A3G6MFV0-F1
#
_cell.length_a   1.000
_cell.length_b   1.000
_cell.length_c   1.000
_cell.angle_alpha   90.00
_cell.angle_beta   90.00
_cell.angle_gamma   90.00
#
_symmetry.space_group_name_H-M   'P 1'
#
loop_
_entity.id
_entity.type
_entity.pdbx_description
1 polymer ?
#
loop_
_entity_poly.entity_id
_entity_poly.type
_entity_poly.pdbx_seq_one_letter_code
_entity_poly.pdbx_strand_id
1 'polypeptide(L)'
;MNIFKNAILIFLLIFSVSSCADSNKKIKAEIDEMNPKLTSSNYVSTLLSSVKHSSNEPYYYLFVSHEACYFEILVNDLPVYHNYDLGQVVTPIDIYSAINKTGKQTITYKLYPQTESQEGEGVKTLVDFTNIKIEVFQRNKADTGKNAFANEKPVITHTSLTEADGRTFVGKGKDYYQYSFTFDAALPYENTGWENSTDLSKMDQKELLAKTENAYKQVWQMKDQEKVDDFFALLFNKEKENAQCEYSTKNDLEESLENYKIPPLAKDYKMQPLEKYKMVLYGGGRLVRLEQTSVDKRLRSESALWAKYKDEDGNVIANFISLYLHIPKGKTNFEIIR
;
A
#
# COMPACT_ATOMS: atom_id res chain seq x y z
N MET A 1 -51.94 10.13 -66.95
CA MET A 1 -52.38 11.16 -65.99
C MET A 1 -52.69 10.45 -64.68
N ASN A 2 -51.93 10.79 -63.64
CA ASN A 2 -52.27 10.81 -62.20
C ASN A 2 -53.16 9.69 -61.61
N ILE A 3 -52.94 9.09 -60.44
CA ILE A 3 -51.96 9.15 -59.34
C ILE A 3 -52.62 8.28 -58.22
N PHE A 4 -51.82 7.67 -57.33
CA PHE A 4 -52.18 7.12 -55.98
C PHE A 4 -53.04 5.84 -55.90
N LYS A 5 -52.88 4.96 -54.90
CA LYS A 5 -51.88 4.64 -53.86
C LYS A 5 -52.53 3.45 -53.13
N ASN A 6 -51.83 2.33 -52.95
CA ASN A 6 -52.13 1.42 -51.85
C ASN A 6 -50.79 1.07 -51.21
N ALA A 7 -50.57 1.62 -50.02
CA ALA A 7 -49.43 1.31 -49.17
C ALA A 7 -49.93 0.46 -48.00
N ILE A 8 -49.42 -0.77 -47.89
CA ILE A 8 -49.50 -1.57 -46.68
C ILE A 8 -48.10 -1.52 -46.07
N LEU A 9 -47.99 -0.87 -44.91
CA LEU A 9 -46.78 -0.78 -44.11
C LEU A 9 -46.63 -2.08 -43.30
N ILE A 10 -45.57 -2.85 -43.54
CA ILE A 10 -45.10 -3.89 -42.62
C ILE A 10 -43.77 -3.40 -42.06
N PHE A 11 -43.76 -3.07 -40.77
CA PHE A 11 -42.60 -2.61 -40.04
C PHE A 11 -41.85 -3.84 -39.52
N LEU A 12 -40.77 -4.24 -40.19
CA LEU A 12 -39.83 -5.26 -39.71
C LEU A 12 -38.75 -4.56 -38.89
N LEU A 13 -38.86 -4.64 -37.56
CA LEU A 13 -37.82 -4.24 -36.62
C LEU A 13 -36.62 -5.19 -36.76
N ILE A 14 -35.56 -4.70 -37.41
CA ILE A 14 -34.25 -5.35 -37.37
C ILE A 14 -33.60 -4.97 -36.04
N PHE A 15 -33.63 -5.90 -35.08
CA PHE A 15 -32.76 -5.85 -33.92
C PHE A 15 -31.32 -6.05 -34.39
N SER A 16 -30.58 -4.95 -34.57
CA SER A 16 -29.12 -4.99 -34.62
C SER A 16 -28.60 -5.31 -33.22
N VAL A 17 -28.32 -6.59 -32.98
CA VAL A 17 -27.44 -7.02 -31.90
C VAL A 17 -26.05 -6.44 -32.18
N SER A 18 -25.75 -5.28 -31.59
CA SER A 18 -24.39 -4.80 -31.44
C SER A 18 -23.67 -5.76 -30.48
N SER A 19 -22.96 -6.72 -31.08
CA SER A 19 -21.93 -7.49 -30.40
C SER A 19 -20.95 -6.51 -29.76
N CYS A 20 -20.87 -6.51 -28.43
CA CYS A 20 -19.80 -5.87 -27.69
C CYS A 20 -18.48 -6.60 -27.99
N ALA A 21 -17.85 -6.24 -29.10
CA ALA A 21 -16.47 -6.56 -29.42
C ALA A 21 -15.58 -5.41 -28.94
N ASP A 22 -15.34 -5.34 -27.62
CA ASP A 22 -14.42 -4.36 -27.03
C ASP A 22 -13.53 -4.98 -25.94
N SER A 23 -13.08 -6.23 -26.14
CA SER A 23 -12.14 -6.92 -25.24
C SER A 23 -10.68 -6.89 -25.70
N ASN A 24 -10.35 -6.19 -26.80
CA ASN A 24 -8.99 -6.24 -27.39
C ASN A 24 -8.39 -4.88 -27.76
N LYS A 25 -8.74 -3.79 -27.05
CA LYS A 25 -7.90 -2.58 -27.08
C LYS A 25 -6.66 -2.84 -26.23
N LYS A 26 -5.49 -2.94 -26.88
CA LYS A 26 -4.19 -3.01 -26.21
C LYS A 26 -4.07 -1.80 -25.27
N ILE A 27 -4.17 -2.03 -23.96
CA ILE A 27 -4.00 -0.97 -22.97
C ILE A 27 -2.60 -0.39 -23.18
N LYS A 28 -2.51 0.93 -23.36
CA LYS A 28 -1.22 1.61 -23.41
C LYS A 28 -0.54 1.39 -22.05
N ALA A 29 0.70 0.90 -22.06
CA ALA A 29 1.45 0.73 -20.82
C ALA A 29 1.62 2.10 -20.13
N GLU A 30 1.13 2.20 -18.91
CA GLU A 30 1.28 3.40 -18.05
C GLU A 30 2.41 3.22 -17.04
N ILE A 31 2.81 1.97 -16.77
CA ILE A 31 3.94 1.62 -15.91
C ILE A 31 5.07 1.09 -16.78
N ASP A 32 6.27 1.64 -16.60
CA ASP A 32 7.47 1.22 -17.31
C ASP A 32 7.99 -0.13 -16.77
N GLU A 33 8.53 -0.97 -17.66
CA GLU A 33 9.40 -2.08 -17.26
C GLU A 33 10.74 -1.53 -16.79
N MET A 34 11.30 -2.15 -15.77
CA MET A 34 12.55 -1.74 -15.17
C MET A 34 13.74 -2.47 -15.79
N ASN A 35 14.92 -1.85 -15.68
CA ASN A 35 16.19 -2.45 -16.07
C ASN A 35 17.15 -2.51 -14.85
N PRO A 36 17.67 -3.69 -14.49
CA PRO A 36 17.39 -5.02 -15.04
C PRO A 36 15.93 -5.45 -14.91
N LYS A 37 15.49 -6.25 -15.88
CA LYS A 37 14.18 -6.90 -15.85
C LYS A 37 14.21 -8.05 -14.84
N LEU A 38 13.40 -7.94 -13.79
CA LEU A 38 13.21 -9.05 -12.85
C LEU A 38 12.24 -10.10 -13.44
N THR A 39 12.52 -11.35 -13.12
CA THR A 39 11.67 -12.52 -13.36
C THR A 39 11.67 -13.36 -12.09
N SER A 40 10.72 -14.28 -11.98
CA SER A 40 10.66 -15.25 -10.88
C SER A 40 11.95 -16.08 -10.74
N SER A 41 12.68 -16.32 -11.84
CA SER A 41 13.92 -17.10 -11.84
C SER A 41 15.16 -16.32 -11.43
N ASN A 42 15.19 -14.99 -11.59
CA ASN A 42 16.33 -14.15 -11.24
C ASN A 42 16.11 -13.26 -10.01
N TYR A 43 14.89 -13.24 -9.46
CA TYR A 43 14.46 -12.36 -8.37
C TYR A 43 15.45 -12.37 -7.19
N VAL A 44 15.66 -13.55 -6.59
CA VAL A 44 16.48 -13.71 -5.40
C VAL A 44 17.93 -13.35 -5.67
N SER A 45 18.53 -13.90 -6.74
CA SER A 45 19.95 -13.67 -7.04
C SER A 45 20.25 -12.22 -7.39
N THR A 46 19.35 -11.57 -8.14
CA THR A 46 19.51 -10.17 -8.55
C THR A 46 19.40 -9.24 -7.35
N LEU A 47 18.36 -9.39 -6.53
CA LEU A 47 18.13 -8.53 -5.37
C LEU A 47 19.18 -8.75 -4.28
N LEU A 48 19.51 -10.00 -3.97
CA LEU A 48 20.54 -10.33 -2.96
C LEU A 48 21.89 -9.69 -3.31
N SER A 49 22.26 -9.66 -4.59
CA SER A 49 23.50 -9.01 -5.04
C SER A 49 23.51 -7.49 -4.87
N SER A 50 22.33 -6.87 -4.73
CA SER A 50 22.18 -5.43 -4.57
C SER A 50 22.19 -4.98 -3.10
N VAL A 51 21.93 -5.90 -2.16
CA VAL A 51 21.90 -5.60 -0.72
C VAL A 51 23.33 -5.50 -0.19
N LYS A 52 23.65 -4.37 0.44
CA LYS A 52 24.93 -4.17 1.13
C LYS A 52 24.79 -4.56 2.59
N HIS A 53 25.30 -5.74 2.92
CA HIS A 53 25.39 -6.21 4.30
C HIS A 53 26.63 -5.69 5.01
N SER A 54 26.51 -5.50 6.33
CA SER A 54 27.65 -5.16 7.19
C SER A 54 27.43 -5.68 8.62
N SER A 55 28.40 -5.51 9.51
CA SER A 55 28.20 -5.84 10.93
C SER A 55 27.28 -4.87 11.67
N ASN A 56 26.93 -3.73 11.05
CA ASN A 56 26.04 -2.72 11.60
C ASN A 56 24.90 -2.41 10.63
N GLU A 57 23.73 -3.02 10.90
CA GLU A 57 22.51 -2.95 10.11
C GLU A 57 21.38 -2.36 10.98
N PRO A 58 21.39 -1.03 11.21
CA PRO A 58 20.40 -0.36 12.04
C PRO A 58 18.99 -0.57 11.49
N TYR A 59 18.11 -1.14 12.31
CA TYR A 59 16.75 -1.50 11.94
C TYR A 59 15.76 -0.87 12.93
N TYR A 60 14.77 -0.15 12.40
CA TYR A 60 13.82 0.65 13.18
C TYR A 60 12.40 0.07 13.08
N TYR A 61 11.70 0.04 14.21
CA TYR A 61 10.33 -0.46 14.33
C TYR A 61 9.60 0.24 15.48
N LEU A 62 8.29 0.06 15.53
CA LEU A 62 7.41 0.67 16.51
C LEU A 62 6.77 -0.38 17.41
N PHE A 63 6.68 -0.09 18.70
CA PHE A 63 5.64 -0.65 19.55
C PHE A 63 4.53 0.37 19.72
N VAL A 64 3.28 -0.07 19.57
CA VAL A 64 2.11 0.81 19.61
C VAL A 64 1.10 0.24 20.58
N SER A 65 0.69 1.06 21.55
CA SER A 65 -0.44 0.79 22.43
C SER A 65 -1.51 1.82 22.16
N HIS A 66 -2.77 1.41 22.15
CA HIS A 66 -3.88 2.29 21.84
C HIS A 66 -5.11 1.97 22.68
N GLU A 67 -5.92 2.99 22.92
CA GLU A 67 -7.17 2.87 23.68
C GLU A 67 -8.26 3.75 23.06
N ALA A 68 -9.46 3.18 22.93
CA ALA A 68 -10.66 3.86 22.43
C ALA A 68 -10.46 4.60 21.09
N CYS A 69 -9.72 4.00 20.16
CA CYS A 69 -9.55 4.50 18.81
C CYS A 69 -9.19 3.36 17.83
N TYR A 70 -9.51 3.58 16.56
CA TYR A 70 -8.79 2.96 15.45
C TYR A 70 -7.67 3.90 15.02
N PHE A 71 -6.63 3.37 14.38
CA PHE A 71 -5.52 4.22 13.95
C PHE A 71 -4.84 3.79 12.64
N GLU A 72 -4.22 4.77 11.99
CA GLU A 72 -3.23 4.58 10.92
C GLU A 72 -1.89 5.18 11.35
N ILE A 73 -0.78 4.59 10.92
CA ILE A 73 0.57 5.13 11.09
C ILE A 73 1.20 5.33 9.72
N LEU A 74 1.75 6.51 9.53
CA LEU A 74 2.52 6.90 8.36
C LEU A 74 3.93 7.30 8.81
N VAL A 75 4.92 6.93 8.02
CA VAL A 75 6.31 7.37 8.19
C VAL A 75 6.71 8.07 6.90
N ASN A 76 7.19 9.31 7.00
CA ASN A 76 7.51 10.16 5.85
C ASN A 76 6.37 10.24 4.82
N ASP A 77 5.13 10.33 5.32
CA ASP A 77 3.90 10.36 4.53
C ASP A 77 3.64 9.09 3.69
N LEU A 78 4.28 7.96 4.04
CA LEU A 78 3.97 6.63 3.52
C LEU A 78 3.22 5.82 4.60
N PRO A 79 2.04 5.25 4.31
CA PRO A 79 1.36 4.33 5.23
C PRO A 79 2.21 3.08 5.49
N VAL A 80 2.46 2.80 6.76
CA VAL A 80 3.22 1.62 7.21
C VAL A 80 2.35 0.63 7.98
N TYR A 81 1.28 1.11 8.62
CA TYR A 81 0.40 0.25 9.40
C TYR A 81 -0.98 0.90 9.62
N HIS A 82 -1.99 0.06 9.81
CA HIS A 82 -3.30 0.47 10.29
C HIS A 82 -3.90 -0.60 11.21
N ASN A 83 -4.75 -0.18 12.14
CA ASN A 83 -5.54 -1.07 12.97
C ASN A 83 -6.97 -0.52 13.08
N TYR A 84 -7.89 -1.24 12.45
CA TYR A 84 -9.34 -1.02 12.53
C TYR A 84 -10.05 -2.10 13.35
N ASP A 85 -9.29 -2.89 14.10
CA ASP A 85 -9.79 -3.94 14.99
C ASP A 85 -9.79 -3.48 16.46
N LEU A 86 -10.58 -4.19 17.28
CA LEU A 86 -10.62 -4.01 18.74
C LEU A 86 -9.37 -4.57 19.43
N GLY A 87 -8.59 -5.39 18.71
CA GLY A 87 -7.39 -6.04 19.23
C GLY A 87 -6.26 -5.06 19.47
N GLN A 88 -5.41 -5.40 20.44
CA GLN A 88 -4.15 -4.70 20.68
C GLN A 88 -3.08 -5.19 19.71
N VAL A 89 -2.17 -4.30 19.34
CA VAL A 89 -1.00 -4.66 18.54
C VAL A 89 0.05 -5.24 19.46
N VAL A 90 0.34 -6.54 19.30
CA VAL A 90 1.27 -7.28 20.17
C VAL A 90 2.60 -7.60 19.50
N THR A 91 2.76 -7.21 18.24
CA THR A 91 3.98 -7.40 17.45
C THR A 91 4.60 -6.05 17.08
N PRO A 92 5.94 -5.97 16.95
CA PRO A 92 6.60 -4.82 16.36
C PRO A 92 6.01 -4.46 14.99
N ILE A 93 5.90 -3.17 14.71
CA ILE A 93 5.57 -2.65 13.37
C ILE A 93 6.86 -2.19 12.73
N ASP A 94 7.27 -2.89 11.69
CA ASP A 94 8.46 -2.54 10.93
C ASP A 94 8.20 -1.31 10.04
N ILE A 95 9.14 -0.37 10.05
CA ILE A 95 9.01 0.90 9.32
C ILE A 95 10.14 1.16 8.32
N TYR A 96 10.99 0.16 8.09
CA TYR A 96 12.18 0.28 7.24
C TYR A 96 11.85 0.76 5.83
N SER A 97 10.73 0.31 5.27
CA SER A 97 10.33 0.62 3.89
C SER A 97 10.03 2.11 3.68
N ALA A 98 9.79 2.85 4.77
CA ALA A 98 9.51 4.28 4.74
C ALA A 98 10.72 5.15 5.10
N ILE A 99 11.85 4.57 5.52
CA ILE A 99 13.07 5.31 5.91
C ILE A 99 14.15 5.10 4.84
N ASN A 100 14.34 6.11 4.00
CA ASN A 100 15.22 5.99 2.83
C ASN A 100 16.66 6.46 3.09
N LYS A 101 16.89 7.28 4.13
CA LYS A 101 18.20 7.89 4.38
C LYS A 101 18.35 8.37 5.82
N THR A 102 19.60 8.62 6.21
CA THR A 102 19.95 9.25 7.49
C THR A 102 19.32 10.63 7.63
N GLY A 103 18.90 10.95 8.86
CA GLY A 103 18.40 12.27 9.25
C GLY A 103 17.02 12.19 9.89
N LYS A 104 16.34 13.33 9.90
CA LYS A 104 15.03 13.49 10.53
C LYS A 104 13.95 12.75 9.75
N GLN A 105 13.24 11.86 10.45
CA GLN A 105 12.10 11.12 9.96
C GLN A 105 10.83 11.63 10.65
N THR A 106 9.70 11.61 9.95
CA THR A 106 8.41 12.06 10.49
C THR A 106 7.46 10.89 10.66
N ILE A 107 6.95 10.68 11.87
CA ILE A 107 5.85 9.76 12.14
C ILE A 107 4.58 10.59 12.25
N THR A 108 3.53 10.18 11.53
CA THR A 108 2.18 10.72 11.67
C THR A 108 1.25 9.60 12.07
N TYR A 109 0.44 9.81 13.11
CA TYR A 109 -0.67 8.92 13.41
C TYR A 109 -1.99 9.64 13.13
N LYS A 110 -2.93 8.88 12.59
CA LYS A 110 -4.32 9.30 12.41
C LYS A 110 -5.19 8.45 13.33
N LEU A 111 -6.11 9.08 14.05
CA LEU A 111 -7.04 8.42 14.96
C LEU A 111 -8.46 8.58 14.44
N TYR A 112 -9.22 7.51 14.54
CA TYR A 112 -10.65 7.47 14.25
C TYR A 112 -11.40 6.90 15.46
N PRO A 113 -12.66 7.31 15.68
CA PRO A 113 -13.51 6.73 16.72
C PRO A 113 -13.59 5.22 16.58
N GLN A 114 -13.47 4.51 17.70
CA GLN A 114 -13.71 3.08 17.74
C GLN A 114 -15.22 2.83 17.66
N THR A 115 -15.74 2.65 16.46
CA THR A 115 -17.19 2.58 16.19
C THR A 115 -17.83 1.26 16.59
N GLU A 116 -17.02 0.29 17.00
CA GLU A 116 -17.45 -1.01 17.54
C GLU A 116 -16.92 -1.20 18.97
N SER A 117 -17.60 -2.04 19.75
CA SER A 117 -17.13 -2.49 21.06
C SER A 117 -17.41 -3.98 21.24
N GLN A 118 -16.86 -4.60 22.29
CA GLN A 118 -17.17 -6.00 22.61
C GLN A 118 -18.65 -6.20 22.94
N GLU A 119 -19.35 -5.14 23.36
CA GLU A 119 -20.75 -5.16 23.80
C GLU A 119 -21.72 -4.68 22.70
N GLY A 120 -21.23 -4.32 21.52
CA GLY A 120 -22.05 -3.87 20.38
C GLY A 120 -21.52 -2.60 19.74
N GLU A 121 -22.32 -1.53 19.75
CA GLU A 121 -21.93 -0.24 19.16
C GLU A 121 -20.81 0.41 19.99
N GLY A 122 -19.87 1.05 19.28
CA GLY A 122 -18.82 1.86 19.88
C GLY A 122 -19.21 3.34 19.90
N VAL A 123 -18.22 4.21 19.72
CA VAL A 123 -18.37 5.67 19.80
C VAL A 123 -18.35 6.33 18.42
N LYS A 124 -19.10 7.42 18.26
CA LYS A 124 -19.14 8.20 17.00
C LYS A 124 -18.05 9.26 16.90
N THR A 125 -17.44 9.61 18.03
CA THR A 125 -16.36 10.59 18.14
C THR A 125 -15.31 10.07 19.11
N LEU A 126 -14.07 10.56 18.99
CA LEU A 126 -12.99 10.29 19.94
C LEU A 126 -13.41 10.78 21.34
N VAL A 127 -13.01 10.05 22.38
CA VAL A 127 -13.44 10.29 23.78
C VAL A 127 -12.32 10.94 24.58
N ASP A 128 -12.63 11.38 25.81
CA ASP A 128 -11.62 12.01 26.69
C ASP A 128 -10.46 11.10 27.04
N PHE A 129 -10.69 9.79 27.17
CA PHE A 129 -9.65 8.82 27.47
C PHE A 129 -9.03 8.15 26.23
N THR A 130 -9.33 8.62 25.01
CA THR A 130 -8.64 8.12 23.81
C THR A 130 -7.12 8.32 23.97
N ASN A 131 -6.35 7.26 23.70
CA ASN A 131 -4.90 7.28 23.88
C ASN A 131 -4.20 6.53 22.75
N ILE A 132 -3.06 7.05 22.30
CA ILE A 132 -2.07 6.27 21.56
C ILE A 132 -0.67 6.55 22.11
N LYS A 133 0.08 5.49 22.38
CA LYS A 133 1.50 5.52 22.74
C LYS A 133 2.29 4.82 21.64
N ILE A 134 3.28 5.52 21.09
CA ILE A 134 4.17 5.02 20.04
C ILE A 134 5.60 5.08 20.57
N GLU A 135 6.27 3.94 20.59
CA GLU A 135 7.65 3.80 21.01
C GLU A 135 8.50 3.35 19.82
N VAL A 136 9.45 4.19 19.42
CA VAL A 136 10.39 3.89 18.36
C VAL A 136 11.57 3.15 18.98
N PHE A 137 11.88 1.98 18.44
CA PHE A 137 13.05 1.19 18.82
C PHE A 137 14.00 1.03 17.64
N GLN A 138 15.26 0.82 17.98
CA GLN A 138 16.32 0.46 17.04
C GLN A 138 16.99 -0.82 17.53
N ARG A 139 17.27 -1.75 16.62
CA ARG A 139 18.19 -2.88 16.85
C ARG A 139 19.22 -2.98 15.72
N ASN A 140 20.17 -3.90 15.85
CA ASN A 140 21.08 -4.28 14.77
C ASN A 140 20.59 -5.58 14.13
N LYS A 141 20.15 -5.55 12.86
CA LYS A 141 19.62 -6.75 12.19
C LYS A 141 20.69 -7.81 11.90
N ALA A 142 21.96 -7.41 11.84
CA ALA A 142 23.08 -8.34 11.72
C ALA A 142 23.25 -9.23 12.96
N ASP A 143 22.68 -8.85 14.12
CA ASP A 143 22.65 -9.71 15.29
C ASP A 143 21.61 -10.81 15.09
N THR A 144 22.01 -12.08 15.26
CA THR A 144 21.15 -13.24 14.99
C THR A 144 21.04 -14.17 16.20
N GLY A 145 20.09 -15.11 16.14
CA GLY A 145 19.86 -16.10 17.19
C GLY A 145 19.52 -15.43 18.53
N LYS A 146 20.20 -15.85 19.61
CA LYS A 146 19.97 -15.32 20.96
C LYS A 146 20.33 -13.83 21.10
N ASN A 147 21.10 -13.28 20.17
CA ASN A 147 21.54 -11.89 20.21
C ASN A 147 20.66 -10.94 19.39
N ALA A 148 19.63 -11.43 18.69
CA ALA A 148 18.84 -10.64 17.72
C ALA A 148 18.21 -9.35 18.30
N PHE A 149 18.00 -9.32 19.61
CA PHE A 149 17.48 -8.16 20.36
C PHE A 149 18.43 -7.68 21.46
N ALA A 150 19.66 -8.20 21.54
CA ALA A 150 20.61 -7.85 22.60
C ALA A 150 21.01 -6.37 22.57
N ASN A 151 21.01 -5.76 21.38
CA ASN A 151 21.32 -4.36 21.15
C ASN A 151 20.07 -3.52 20.81
N GLU A 152 18.87 -4.01 21.16
CA GLU A 152 17.65 -3.23 21.08
C GLU A 152 17.76 -2.02 22.04
N LYS A 153 17.43 -0.83 21.54
CA LYS A 153 17.43 0.41 22.34
C LYS A 153 16.24 1.30 21.98
N PRO A 154 15.63 1.97 22.98
CA PRO A 154 14.61 2.98 22.72
C PRO A 154 15.23 4.20 22.04
N VAL A 155 14.51 4.78 21.08
CA VAL A 155 14.90 6.00 20.37
C VAL A 155 14.07 7.18 20.86
N ILE A 156 12.74 7.05 20.85
CA ILE A 156 11.81 8.05 21.34
C ILE A 156 10.49 7.39 21.75
N THR A 157 9.79 8.02 22.70
CA THR A 157 8.42 7.68 23.07
C THR A 157 7.55 8.90 22.86
N HIS A 158 6.42 8.71 22.17
CA HIS A 158 5.37 9.71 21.99
C HIS A 158 4.06 9.18 22.57
N THR A 159 3.34 10.02 23.29
CA THR A 159 1.97 9.75 23.76
C THR A 159 1.05 10.83 23.22
N SER A 160 -0.19 10.48 22.87
CA SER A 160 -1.23 11.43 22.47
C SER A 160 -1.30 12.63 23.41
N LEU A 161 -1.47 13.82 22.84
CA LEU A 161 -1.53 15.06 23.61
C LEU A 161 -2.79 15.12 24.48
N THR A 162 -2.65 15.68 25.67
CA THR A 162 -3.75 15.96 26.60
C THR A 162 -3.96 17.46 26.77
N GLU A 163 -5.16 17.83 27.20
CA GLU A 163 -5.49 19.19 27.61
C GLU A 163 -4.70 19.59 28.86
N ALA A 164 -4.89 20.83 29.33
CA ALA A 164 -4.16 21.36 30.49
C ALA A 164 -4.39 20.58 31.80
N ASP A 165 -5.45 19.76 31.87
CA ASP A 165 -5.73 18.87 33.00
C ASP A 165 -4.80 17.63 33.03
N GLY A 166 -4.02 17.42 31.97
CA GLY A 166 -3.10 16.29 31.81
C GLY A 166 -3.78 14.94 31.58
N ARG A 167 -5.11 14.90 31.38
CA ARG A 167 -5.91 13.66 31.30
C ARG A 167 -6.79 13.61 30.07
N THR A 168 -7.43 14.71 29.71
CA THR A 168 -8.40 14.75 28.62
C THR A 168 -7.66 14.79 27.29
N PHE A 169 -7.93 13.86 26.40
CA PHE A 169 -7.37 13.85 25.05
C PHE A 169 -7.82 15.09 24.25
N VAL A 170 -6.86 15.81 23.65
CA VAL A 170 -7.13 17.06 22.90
C VAL A 170 -8.01 16.89 21.66
N GLY A 171 -8.17 15.66 21.18
CA GLY A 171 -9.04 15.33 20.05
C GLY A 171 -10.45 14.90 20.44
N LYS A 172 -10.83 14.95 21.72
CA LYS A 172 -12.17 14.61 22.20
C LYS A 172 -13.26 15.31 21.38
N GLY A 173 -14.31 14.56 21.03
CA GLY A 173 -15.46 15.05 20.28
C GLY A 173 -15.24 15.15 18.76
N LYS A 174 -14.05 14.86 18.25
CA LYS A 174 -13.76 14.81 16.81
C LYS A 174 -14.02 13.42 16.24
N ASP A 175 -14.41 13.35 14.98
CA ASP A 175 -14.49 12.10 14.20
C ASP A 175 -13.15 11.72 13.55
N TYR A 176 -12.15 12.60 13.66
CA TYR A 176 -10.80 12.43 13.15
C TYR A 176 -9.80 13.29 13.94
N TYR A 177 -8.62 12.73 14.20
CA TYR A 177 -7.48 13.47 14.73
C TYR A 177 -6.19 13.02 14.04
N GLN A 178 -5.29 13.95 13.77
CA GLN A 178 -3.94 13.62 13.32
C GLN A 178 -2.90 14.43 14.07
N TYR A 179 -1.73 13.83 14.23
CA TYR A 179 -0.58 14.51 14.81
C TYR A 179 0.71 13.89 14.30
N SER A 180 1.74 14.71 14.20
CA SER A 180 3.06 14.30 13.71
C SER A 180 4.13 14.63 14.75
N PHE A 181 5.10 13.74 14.88
CA PHE A 181 6.33 13.96 15.64
C PHE A 181 7.52 13.40 14.85
N THR A 182 8.73 13.69 15.31
CA THR A 182 9.95 13.35 14.56
C THR A 182 10.96 12.62 15.41
N PHE A 183 11.77 11.79 14.77
CA PHE A 183 12.97 11.17 15.37
C PHE A 183 14.11 11.20 14.34
N ASP A 184 15.35 11.03 14.79
CA ASP A 184 16.50 10.94 13.90
C ASP A 184 16.89 9.48 13.68
N ALA A 185 17.02 9.09 12.41
CA ALA A 185 17.52 7.77 11.99
C ALA A 185 18.95 7.89 11.44
N ALA A 186 19.78 6.89 11.71
CA ALA A 186 21.13 6.77 11.15
C ALA A 186 21.23 5.46 10.37
N LEU A 187 21.53 5.58 9.07
CA LEU A 187 21.56 4.48 8.11
C LEU A 187 22.86 4.49 7.30
N PRO A 188 23.43 3.30 6.96
CA PRO A 188 24.61 3.16 6.11
C PRO A 188 24.27 3.22 4.60
N TYR A 189 23.04 3.59 4.25
CA TYR A 189 22.57 3.69 2.87
C TYR A 189 21.72 4.95 2.66
N GLU A 190 21.53 5.29 1.39
CA GLU A 190 20.61 6.32 0.92
C GLU A 190 19.90 5.79 -0.33
N ASN A 191 18.59 5.61 -0.22
CA ASN A 191 17.69 5.29 -1.32
C ASN A 191 17.06 6.59 -1.82
N THR A 192 16.93 6.74 -3.14
CA THR A 192 16.28 7.94 -3.71
C THR A 192 14.78 7.93 -3.43
N GLY A 193 14.17 6.74 -3.44
CA GLY A 193 12.74 6.56 -3.29
C GLY A 193 11.97 7.47 -4.24
N TRP A 194 10.97 8.13 -3.70
CA TRP A 194 10.14 9.06 -4.45
C TRP A 194 10.56 10.53 -4.32
N GLU A 195 11.66 10.87 -3.64
CA GLU A 195 12.03 12.26 -3.34
C GLU A 195 12.17 13.13 -4.61
N ASN A 196 12.75 12.53 -5.65
CA ASN A 196 12.97 13.16 -6.96
C ASN A 196 11.81 12.96 -7.94
N SER A 197 10.62 12.58 -7.47
CA SER A 197 9.45 12.40 -8.33
C SER A 197 8.76 13.72 -8.63
N THR A 198 7.99 13.71 -9.72
CA THR A 198 7.04 14.77 -10.06
C THR A 198 5.99 14.92 -8.96
N ASP A 199 5.66 16.16 -8.63
CA ASP A 199 4.59 16.48 -7.69
C ASP A 199 3.23 16.34 -8.39
N LEU A 200 2.57 15.20 -8.16
CA LEU A 200 1.31 14.79 -8.77
C LEU A 200 0.13 15.65 -8.29
N SER A 201 0.28 16.34 -7.14
CA SER A 201 -0.75 17.29 -6.66
C SER A 201 -0.92 18.50 -7.60
N LYS A 202 0.08 18.75 -8.45
CA LYS A 202 0.08 19.83 -9.44
C LYS A 202 -0.43 19.40 -10.83
N MET A 203 -0.74 18.12 -11.02
CA MET A 203 -1.36 17.62 -12.25
C MET A 203 -2.87 17.87 -12.24
N ASP A 204 -3.49 17.87 -13.42
CA ASP A 204 -4.95 17.79 -13.51
C ASP A 204 -5.42 16.47 -12.86
N GLN A 205 -6.34 16.58 -11.89
CA GLN A 205 -6.72 15.42 -11.07
C GLN A 205 -7.58 14.41 -11.82
N LYS A 206 -8.29 14.82 -12.89
CA LYS A 206 -9.05 13.88 -13.73
C LYS A 206 -8.11 13.12 -14.66
N GLU A 207 -7.11 13.81 -15.22
CA GLU A 207 -6.06 13.18 -16.00
C GLU A 207 -5.24 12.20 -15.16
N LEU A 208 -4.82 12.60 -13.96
CA LEU A 208 -4.08 11.74 -13.04
C LEU A 208 -4.90 10.50 -12.68
N LEU A 209 -6.17 10.66 -12.32
CA LEU A 209 -7.06 9.53 -12.02
C LEU A 209 -7.16 8.56 -13.19
N ALA A 210 -7.44 9.06 -14.41
CA ALA A 210 -7.56 8.21 -15.60
C ALA A 210 -6.24 7.46 -15.90
N LYS A 211 -5.10 8.13 -15.72
CA LYS A 211 -3.76 7.51 -15.87
C LYS A 211 -3.53 6.43 -14.82
N THR A 212 -3.85 6.70 -13.55
CA THR A 212 -3.72 5.75 -12.45
C THR A 212 -4.64 4.54 -12.64
N GLU A 213 -5.88 4.73 -13.07
CA GLU A 213 -6.79 3.63 -13.40
C GLU A 213 -6.26 2.74 -14.52
N ASN A 214 -5.66 3.32 -15.56
CA ASN A 214 -5.05 2.55 -16.64
C ASN A 214 -3.83 1.75 -16.15
N ALA A 215 -3.00 2.32 -15.26
CA ALA A 215 -1.91 1.60 -14.61
C ALA A 215 -2.43 0.43 -13.75
N TYR A 216 -3.51 0.64 -12.99
CA TYR A 216 -4.15 -0.43 -12.22
C TYR A 216 -4.73 -1.52 -13.13
N LYS A 217 -5.36 -1.16 -14.26
CA LYS A 217 -5.87 -2.12 -15.25
C LYS A 217 -4.74 -2.92 -15.91
N GLN A 218 -3.58 -2.31 -16.17
CA GLN A 218 -2.39 -2.99 -16.68
C GLN A 218 -1.96 -4.11 -15.72
N VAL A 219 -1.81 -3.82 -14.42
CA VAL A 219 -1.43 -4.83 -13.42
C VAL A 219 -2.54 -5.86 -13.20
N TRP A 220 -3.80 -5.42 -13.18
CA TRP A 220 -4.97 -6.31 -13.09
C TRP A 220 -4.94 -7.38 -14.18
N GLN A 221 -4.69 -7.00 -15.43
CA GLN A 221 -4.60 -7.94 -16.56
C GLN A 221 -3.42 -8.91 -16.44
N MET A 222 -2.26 -8.44 -15.96
CA MET A 222 -1.11 -9.33 -15.73
C MET A 222 -1.45 -10.40 -14.70
N LYS A 223 -2.15 -10.02 -13.62
CA LYS A 223 -2.53 -10.95 -12.54
C LYS A 223 -3.63 -11.92 -12.96
N ASP A 224 -4.66 -11.42 -13.64
CA ASP A 224 -5.77 -12.24 -14.16
C ASP A 224 -5.30 -13.27 -15.21
N GLN A 225 -4.27 -12.93 -15.98
CA GLN A 225 -3.67 -13.82 -16.99
C GLN A 225 -2.50 -14.65 -16.45
N GLU A 226 -2.27 -14.66 -15.13
CA GLU A 226 -1.18 -15.40 -14.46
C GLU A 226 0.23 -15.07 -15.01
N LYS A 227 0.42 -13.86 -15.55
CA LYS A 227 1.69 -13.40 -16.13
C LYS A 227 2.61 -12.87 -15.05
N VAL A 228 3.07 -13.79 -14.20
CA VAL A 228 3.90 -13.48 -13.02
C VAL A 228 5.19 -12.74 -13.39
N ASP A 229 5.90 -13.18 -14.43
CA ASP A 229 7.16 -12.55 -14.85
C ASP A 229 6.97 -11.17 -15.50
N ASP A 230 5.83 -10.92 -16.17
CA ASP A 230 5.50 -9.58 -16.69
C ASP A 230 5.26 -8.59 -15.55
N PHE A 231 4.67 -9.06 -14.43
CA PHE A 231 4.54 -8.24 -13.24
C PHE A 231 5.90 -7.99 -12.57
N PHE A 232 6.76 -9.01 -12.45
CA PHE A 232 8.10 -8.84 -11.89
C PHE A 232 8.94 -7.82 -12.68
N ALA A 233 8.75 -7.74 -13.99
CA ALA A 233 9.42 -6.76 -14.84
C ALA A 233 9.20 -5.30 -14.39
N LEU A 234 8.13 -5.01 -13.64
CA LEU A 234 7.80 -3.68 -13.13
C LEU A 234 8.42 -3.35 -11.76
N LEU A 235 8.98 -4.35 -11.05
CA LEU A 235 9.24 -4.24 -9.61
C LEU A 235 10.68 -3.94 -9.21
N PHE A 236 11.64 -3.93 -10.14
CA PHE A 236 13.06 -3.89 -9.77
C PHE A 236 13.44 -2.74 -8.82
N ASN A 237 13.02 -1.50 -9.12
CA ASN A 237 13.36 -0.35 -8.26
C ASN A 237 12.72 -0.48 -6.87
N LYS A 238 11.43 -0.85 -6.79
CA LYS A 238 10.74 -1.13 -5.52
C LYS A 238 11.48 -2.18 -4.71
N GLU A 239 11.72 -3.36 -5.29
CA GLU A 239 12.28 -4.48 -4.54
C GLU A 239 13.74 -4.27 -4.18
N LYS A 240 14.52 -3.61 -5.03
CA LYS A 240 15.90 -3.24 -4.71
C LYS A 240 15.97 -2.32 -3.48
N GLU A 241 15.13 -1.28 -3.45
CA GLU A 241 15.12 -0.35 -2.31
C GLU A 241 14.61 -1.02 -1.04
N ASN A 242 13.52 -1.78 -1.13
CA ASN A 242 12.98 -2.53 0.01
C ASN A 242 14.01 -3.54 0.54
N ALA A 243 14.68 -4.29 -0.34
CA ALA A 243 15.67 -5.27 0.05
C ALA A 243 16.85 -4.64 0.79
N GLN A 244 17.29 -3.46 0.35
CA GLN A 244 18.32 -2.71 1.07
C GLN A 244 17.81 -2.16 2.40
N CYS A 245 16.59 -1.63 2.46
CA CYS A 245 16.02 -1.07 3.67
C CYS A 245 15.83 -2.15 4.76
N GLU A 246 15.40 -3.33 4.35
CA GLU A 246 15.21 -4.48 5.21
C GLU A 246 16.52 -5.18 5.56
N TYR A 247 17.61 -4.95 4.84
CA TYR A 247 18.79 -5.83 4.83
C TYR A 247 18.37 -7.28 4.56
N SER A 248 17.60 -7.49 3.50
CA SER A 248 16.98 -8.79 3.22
C SER A 248 18.04 -9.86 3.02
N THR A 249 17.88 -10.96 3.76
CA THR A 249 18.66 -12.17 3.54
C THR A 249 18.14 -12.94 2.33
N LYS A 250 18.85 -14.01 1.95
CA LYS A 250 18.34 -14.94 0.93
C LYS A 250 16.96 -15.50 1.30
N ASN A 251 16.75 -15.86 2.56
CA ASN A 251 15.49 -16.43 3.04
C ASN A 251 14.35 -15.39 2.94
N ASP A 252 14.61 -14.15 3.38
CA ASP A 252 13.66 -13.02 3.27
C ASP A 252 13.20 -12.83 1.82
N LEU A 253 14.13 -12.91 0.86
CA LEU A 253 13.85 -12.77 -0.57
C LEU A 253 13.14 -13.99 -1.18
N GLU A 254 13.41 -15.20 -0.69
CA GLU A 254 12.70 -16.43 -1.09
C GLU A 254 11.24 -16.38 -0.62
N GLU A 255 11.00 -15.96 0.62
CA GLU A 255 9.65 -15.75 1.17
C GLU A 255 8.90 -14.66 0.39
N SER A 256 9.55 -13.53 0.12
CA SER A 256 8.99 -12.45 -0.71
C SER A 256 8.60 -12.95 -2.11
N LEU A 257 9.45 -13.76 -2.76
CA LEU A 257 9.15 -14.38 -4.05
C LEU A 257 7.93 -15.30 -4.00
N GLU A 258 7.81 -16.11 -2.95
CA GLU A 258 6.66 -16.99 -2.74
C GLU A 258 5.36 -16.21 -2.52
N ASN A 259 5.40 -15.14 -1.74
CA ASN A 259 4.27 -14.24 -1.51
C ASN A 259 3.71 -13.62 -2.81
N TYR A 260 4.55 -13.45 -3.83
CA TYR A 260 4.11 -13.02 -5.16
C TYR A 260 3.57 -14.15 -6.05
N LYS A 261 4.11 -15.36 -5.90
CA LYS A 261 3.81 -16.52 -6.77
C LYS A 261 2.62 -17.33 -6.31
N ILE A 262 2.46 -17.54 -5.00
CA ILE A 262 1.43 -18.41 -4.45
C ILE A 262 0.02 -17.93 -4.82
N PRO A 263 -0.37 -16.66 -4.57
CA PRO A 263 -1.74 -16.23 -4.82
C PRO A 263 -2.21 -16.47 -6.26
N PRO A 264 -1.54 -15.99 -7.32
CA PRO A 264 -2.03 -16.15 -8.70
C PRO A 264 -2.06 -17.62 -9.18
N LEU A 265 -1.34 -18.53 -8.52
CA LEU A 265 -1.32 -19.96 -8.85
C LEU A 265 -2.27 -20.77 -7.94
N ALA A 266 -2.91 -20.13 -6.97
CA ALA A 266 -3.77 -20.80 -6.01
C ALA A 266 -5.16 -21.09 -6.59
N LYS A 267 -5.85 -22.06 -5.97
CA LYS A 267 -7.18 -22.49 -6.39
C LYS A 267 -8.18 -21.33 -6.29
N ASP A 268 -9.04 -21.22 -7.29
CA ASP A 268 -10.09 -20.21 -7.39
C ASP A 268 -9.54 -18.76 -7.33
N TYR A 269 -8.27 -18.53 -7.72
CA TYR A 269 -7.72 -17.17 -7.81
C TYR A 269 -8.54 -16.34 -8.77
N LYS A 270 -9.07 -15.23 -8.27
CA LYS A 270 -9.93 -14.34 -9.04
C LYS A 270 -9.73 -12.90 -8.62
N MET A 271 -9.24 -12.11 -9.58
CA MET A 271 -9.20 -10.66 -9.46
C MET A 271 -10.61 -10.11 -9.22
N GLN A 272 -10.71 -9.19 -8.25
CA GLN A 272 -11.97 -8.51 -7.96
C GLN A 272 -12.14 -7.29 -8.89
N PRO A 273 -13.38 -6.82 -9.13
CA PRO A 273 -13.61 -5.62 -9.93
C PRO A 273 -12.90 -4.40 -9.33
N LEU A 274 -12.30 -3.57 -10.19
CA LEU A 274 -11.73 -2.29 -9.81
C LEU A 274 -12.87 -1.25 -9.70
N GLU A 275 -13.50 -1.18 -8.53
CA GLU A 275 -14.63 -0.29 -8.25
C GLU A 275 -14.56 0.26 -6.81
N LYS A 276 -15.35 1.31 -6.52
CA LYS A 276 -15.53 1.88 -5.17
C LYS A 276 -14.21 2.24 -4.48
N TYR A 277 -13.36 2.98 -5.20
CA TYR A 277 -12.09 3.47 -4.68
C TYR A 277 -12.02 4.99 -4.68
N LYS A 278 -11.07 5.50 -3.91
CA LYS A 278 -10.62 6.89 -3.92
C LYS A 278 -9.16 6.95 -4.36
N MET A 279 -8.80 8.01 -5.07
CA MET A 279 -7.40 8.33 -5.34
C MET A 279 -6.82 9.07 -4.14
N VAL A 280 -5.65 8.62 -3.66
CA VAL A 280 -4.96 9.21 -2.51
C VAL A 280 -3.53 9.52 -2.93
N LEU A 281 -3.05 10.68 -2.47
CA LEU A 281 -1.66 11.11 -2.67
C LEU A 281 -0.88 10.95 -1.37
N TYR A 282 0.36 10.49 -1.51
CA TYR A 282 1.30 10.24 -0.42
C TYR A 282 2.68 10.82 -0.78
N GLY A 283 3.64 10.74 0.14
CA GLY A 283 5.02 11.20 -0.08
C GLY A 283 5.11 12.71 -0.39
N GLY A 284 4.23 13.52 0.19
CA GLY A 284 4.11 14.95 -0.09
C GLY A 284 3.64 15.23 -1.52
N GLY A 285 2.67 14.46 -2.01
CA GLY A 285 2.09 14.61 -3.34
C GLY A 285 2.82 13.89 -4.47
N ARG A 286 3.83 13.05 -4.16
CA ARG A 286 4.71 12.40 -5.15
C ARG A 286 4.34 10.95 -5.45
N LEU A 287 3.52 10.35 -4.61
CA LEU A 287 2.99 9.01 -4.77
C LEU A 287 1.49 9.08 -5.00
N VAL A 288 0.95 8.19 -5.83
CA VAL A 288 -0.49 8.00 -6.01
C VAL A 288 -0.87 6.53 -5.82
N ARG A 289 -2.00 6.30 -5.15
CA ARG A 289 -2.61 4.98 -4.91
C ARG A 289 -4.13 5.08 -5.04
N LEU A 290 -4.78 4.02 -5.51
CA LEU A 290 -6.21 3.81 -5.38
C LEU A 290 -6.50 2.94 -4.17
N GLU A 291 -7.30 3.45 -3.24
CA GLU A 291 -7.68 2.78 -2.00
C GLU A 291 -9.17 2.50 -1.96
N GLN A 292 -9.55 1.39 -1.34
CA GLN A 292 -10.95 1.03 -1.08
C GLN A 292 -11.67 2.15 -0.30
N THR A 293 -12.92 2.43 -0.68
CA THR A 293 -13.82 3.33 0.09
C THR A 293 -14.63 2.59 1.15
N SER A 294 -14.47 1.27 1.26
CA SER A 294 -15.18 0.44 2.23
C SER A 294 -14.88 0.85 3.66
N VAL A 295 -15.91 0.82 4.51
CA VAL A 295 -15.78 0.95 5.97
C VAL A 295 -15.62 -0.41 6.66
N ASP A 296 -15.74 -1.52 5.92
CA ASP A 296 -15.40 -2.85 6.43
C ASP A 296 -13.92 -2.85 6.82
N LYS A 297 -13.63 -3.11 8.09
CA LYS A 297 -12.28 -3.12 8.66
C LYS A 297 -11.29 -4.00 7.90
N ARG A 298 -11.75 -5.04 7.20
CA ARG A 298 -10.93 -5.96 6.39
C ARG A 298 -10.52 -5.37 5.04
N LEU A 299 -11.20 -4.33 4.58
CA LEU A 299 -11.00 -3.68 3.27
C LEU A 299 -10.57 -2.22 3.41
N ARG A 300 -10.83 -1.59 4.55
CA ARG A 300 -10.62 -0.15 4.76
C ARG A 300 -9.14 0.20 4.59
N SER A 301 -8.84 1.20 3.75
CA SER A 301 -7.48 1.67 3.42
C SER A 301 -6.61 0.65 2.66
N GLU A 302 -7.18 -0.49 2.29
CA GLU A 302 -6.51 -1.46 1.44
C GLU A 302 -6.51 -1.03 -0.03
N SER A 303 -5.63 -1.67 -0.81
CA SER A 303 -5.53 -1.39 -2.24
C SER A 303 -6.85 -1.71 -2.94
N ALA A 304 -7.23 -0.84 -3.89
CA ALA A 304 -8.35 -1.13 -4.80
C ALA A 304 -8.02 -2.28 -5.76
N LEU A 305 -6.75 -2.66 -5.90
CA LEU A 305 -6.30 -3.80 -6.69
C LEU A 305 -6.13 -5.02 -5.78
N TRP A 306 -7.01 -6.01 -5.94
CA TRP A 306 -7.01 -7.19 -5.09
C TRP A 306 -7.69 -8.39 -5.75
N ALA A 307 -7.41 -9.57 -5.21
CA ALA A 307 -7.98 -10.84 -5.61
C ALA A 307 -8.50 -11.61 -4.41
N LYS A 308 -9.26 -12.66 -4.68
CA LYS A 308 -9.58 -13.72 -3.72
C LYS A 308 -9.08 -15.05 -4.24
N TYR A 309 -8.65 -15.92 -3.35
CA TYR A 309 -8.30 -17.30 -3.67
C TYR A 309 -8.62 -18.21 -2.47
N LYS A 310 -8.47 -19.52 -2.66
CA LYS A 310 -8.53 -20.49 -1.56
C LYS A 310 -7.15 -20.97 -1.19
N ASP A 311 -6.84 -20.93 0.10
CA ASP A 311 -5.64 -21.59 0.64
C ASP A 311 -5.77 -23.12 0.62
N GLU A 312 -4.74 -23.81 1.11
CA GLU A 312 -4.67 -25.27 1.14
C GLU A 312 -5.80 -25.90 1.96
N ASP A 313 -6.28 -25.19 2.99
CA ASP A 313 -7.38 -25.59 3.87
C ASP A 313 -8.76 -25.24 3.29
N GLY A 314 -8.81 -24.54 2.16
CA GLY A 314 -10.03 -24.11 1.49
C GLY A 314 -10.64 -22.81 2.02
N ASN A 315 -9.94 -22.09 2.90
CA ASN A 315 -10.37 -20.78 3.40
C ASN A 315 -10.24 -19.72 2.31
N VAL A 316 -11.17 -18.77 2.27
CA VAL A 316 -11.12 -17.66 1.32
C VAL A 316 -10.16 -16.59 1.83
N ILE A 317 -9.07 -16.38 1.10
CA ILE A 317 -8.04 -15.38 1.40
C ILE A 317 -8.20 -14.18 0.46
N ALA A 318 -8.04 -12.97 1.01
CA ALA A 318 -7.92 -11.75 0.22
C ALA A 318 -6.44 -11.46 -0.05
N ASN A 319 -6.08 -11.25 -1.32
CA ASN A 319 -4.74 -10.83 -1.74
C ASN A 319 -4.79 -9.39 -2.23
N PHE A 320 -4.29 -8.45 -1.45
CA PHE A 320 -4.17 -7.05 -1.85
C PHE A 320 -2.84 -6.80 -2.54
N ILE A 321 -2.88 -6.16 -3.72
CA ILE A 321 -1.69 -5.80 -4.48
C ILE A 321 -1.44 -4.32 -4.23
N SER A 322 -0.46 -4.02 -3.37
CA SER A 322 -0.06 -2.65 -3.09
C SER A 322 0.68 -2.05 -4.30
N LEU A 323 0.22 -0.88 -4.75
CA LEU A 323 0.81 -0.14 -5.86
C LEU A 323 0.97 1.33 -5.46
N TYR A 324 2.13 1.70 -4.93
CA TYR A 324 2.50 3.11 -4.81
C TYR A 324 3.23 3.54 -6.09
N LEU A 325 2.52 4.33 -6.90
CA LEU A 325 3.00 4.78 -8.21
C LEU A 325 3.60 6.18 -8.10
N HIS A 326 4.71 6.42 -8.78
CA HIS A 326 5.31 7.73 -8.92
C HIS A 326 5.78 7.99 -10.35
N ILE A 327 5.92 9.25 -10.74
CA ILE A 327 6.52 9.62 -12.02
C ILE A 327 7.89 10.22 -11.73
N PRO A 328 9.01 9.52 -12.01
CA PRO A 328 10.33 10.10 -11.84
C PRO A 328 10.49 11.40 -12.63
N LYS A 329 11.27 12.35 -12.11
CA LYS A 329 11.48 13.63 -12.79
C LYS A 329 12.02 13.43 -14.21
N GLY A 330 11.36 14.06 -15.18
CA GLY A 330 11.70 13.96 -16.61
C GLY A 330 11.11 12.75 -17.33
N LYS A 331 10.33 11.90 -16.63
CA LYS A 331 9.57 10.80 -17.23
C LYS A 331 8.09 11.17 -17.37
N THR A 332 7.36 10.38 -18.15
CA THR A 332 5.91 10.52 -18.35
C THR A 332 5.12 9.33 -17.81
N ASN A 333 5.75 8.17 -17.71
CA ASN A 333 5.15 6.95 -17.23
C ASN A 333 5.40 6.76 -15.73
N PHE A 334 4.57 5.95 -15.10
CA PHE A 334 4.74 5.57 -13.72
C PHE A 334 5.86 4.52 -13.56
N GLU A 335 6.47 4.54 -12.39
CA GLU A 335 7.22 3.41 -11.83
C GLU A 335 6.53 2.99 -10.52
N ILE A 336 6.70 1.72 -10.13
CA ILE A 336 6.27 1.22 -8.81
C ILE A 336 7.46 1.38 -7.85
N ILE A 337 7.24 2.00 -6.70
CA ILE A 337 8.33 2.25 -5.74
C ILE A 337 8.06 1.70 -4.35
N ARG A 338 6.81 1.52 -3.90
CA ARG A 338 6.49 0.89 -2.60
C ARG A 338 5.31 -0.05 -2.68
#